data_AF-A0A0F0KUP8-F1
#
_entry.id   AF-A0A0F0KUP8-F1
#
_cell.length_a   1.000
_cell.length_b   1.000
_cell.length_c   1.000
_cell.angle_alpha   90.00
_cell.angle_beta   90.00
_cell.angle_gamma   90.00
#
_symmetry.space_group_name_H-M   'P 1'
#
loop_
_entity.id
_entity.type
_entity.pdbx_description
1 polymer ?
#
loop_
_entity_poly.entity_id
_entity_poly.type
_entity_poly.pdbx_seq_one_letter_code
_entity_poly.pdbx_strand_id
1 'polypeptide(L)'
;MTRRRLAMTLLVVAVLAGGGAVALAGAARGIGPVPMKPAPQVSVPAPTPLLTPEPGSTAPSTPPPSAALQDIDGTPVHITVRHQDVPLIDADINLIQLNDDGWLNPDPGLAGWYGPPQWQTMPGNLSGYRAVIVGHNVTGEGLKDVFFDLGRVKAGDSVVITYALRAGGLAAAQFDVAADAVSVPKQDVVAQASTAYRWVWQTDGPERTLALFSCDLDAPHVDGHSVDNWIVTATRVS
;
A
#
# COMPACT_ATOMS: atom_id res chain seq x y z
N MET A 1 61.62 -29.16 -45.35
CA MET A 1 61.06 -30.25 -44.52
C MET A 1 60.30 -29.60 -43.38
N THR A 2 58.95 -29.53 -43.43
CA THR A 2 57.98 -30.46 -42.78
C THR A 2 57.95 -30.37 -41.24
N ARG A 3 56.81 -30.32 -40.53
CA ARG A 3 55.38 -30.37 -40.94
C ARG A 3 54.45 -29.89 -39.80
N ARG A 4 53.34 -29.23 -40.18
CA ARG A 4 51.98 -29.27 -39.61
C ARG A 4 51.73 -30.03 -38.29
N ARG A 5 51.03 -29.37 -37.34
CA ARG A 5 49.81 -29.82 -36.63
C ARG A 5 49.06 -28.58 -36.12
N LEU A 6 47.72 -28.47 -36.12
CA LEU A 6 46.68 -29.11 -36.92
C LEU A 6 45.45 -28.17 -36.82
N ALA A 7 44.84 -27.79 -37.94
CA ALA A 7 43.58 -27.05 -37.90
C ALA A 7 42.42 -28.06 -37.77
N MET A 8 41.38 -27.71 -37.01
CA MET A 8 40.06 -28.32 -37.21
C MET A 8 39.00 -27.22 -37.21
N THR A 9 38.29 -27.13 -38.33
CA THR A 9 37.36 -26.07 -38.69
C THR A 9 35.96 -26.63 -38.75
N LEU A 10 34.97 -25.90 -38.23
CA LEU A 10 33.56 -25.87 -38.66
C LEU A 10 32.97 -24.58 -38.03
N LEU A 11 32.57 -23.53 -38.77
CA LEU A 11 31.49 -23.45 -39.79
C LEU A 11 30.15 -23.91 -39.15
N VAL A 12 29.01 -23.22 -39.19
CA VAL A 12 28.41 -22.13 -40.01
C VAL A 12 27.56 -21.27 -39.02
N VAL A 13 27.03 -20.05 -39.25
CA VAL A 13 26.71 -19.22 -40.43
C VAL A 13 26.89 -17.73 -40.08
N ALA A 14 27.08 -16.85 -41.07
CA ALA A 14 26.77 -15.42 -40.96
C ALA A 14 25.55 -15.09 -41.84
N VAL A 15 24.49 -14.53 -41.25
CA VAL A 15 23.41 -13.85 -41.99
C VAL A 15 23.47 -12.37 -41.63
N LEU A 16 24.11 -11.59 -42.49
CA LEU A 16 24.05 -10.13 -42.47
C LEU A 16 22.88 -9.69 -43.35
N ALA A 17 21.78 -9.26 -42.73
CA ALA A 17 20.73 -8.49 -43.40
C ALA A 17 19.97 -7.64 -42.37
N GLY A 18 19.84 -6.34 -42.61
CA GLY A 18 19.09 -5.41 -41.76
C GLY A 18 19.98 -4.50 -40.93
N GLY A 19 20.05 -3.23 -41.32
CA GLY A 19 20.74 -2.20 -40.55
C GLY A 19 19.96 -1.80 -39.30
N GLY A 20 20.68 -1.49 -38.23
CA GLY A 20 20.12 -1.04 -36.97
C GLY A 20 21.23 -0.78 -35.98
N ALA A 21 21.76 0.45 -35.96
CA ALA A 21 22.64 0.90 -34.90
C ALA A 21 21.78 1.08 -33.63
N VAL A 22 21.52 -0.01 -32.91
CA VAL A 22 20.91 0.05 -31.59
C VAL A 22 21.97 0.61 -30.65
N ALA A 23 21.92 1.93 -30.46
CA ALA A 23 22.67 2.58 -29.41
C ALA A 23 22.26 1.95 -28.08
N LEU A 24 23.21 1.29 -27.41
CA LEU A 24 23.09 0.85 -26.03
C LEU A 24 23.11 2.09 -25.11
N ALA A 25 22.04 2.87 -25.19
CA ALA A 25 21.72 3.88 -24.21
C ALA A 25 21.33 3.16 -22.93
N GLY A 26 22.31 3.02 -22.02
CA GLY A 26 22.09 2.57 -20.65
C GLY A 26 21.20 3.58 -19.93
N ALA A 27 19.89 3.45 -20.11
CA ALA A 27 18.90 4.19 -19.37
C ALA A 27 18.76 3.54 -18.00
N ALA A 28 19.51 4.05 -17.02
CA ALA A 28 19.11 3.97 -15.63
C ALA A 28 17.75 4.67 -15.50
N ARG A 29 16.67 3.92 -15.73
CA ARG A 29 15.30 4.41 -15.59
C ARG A 29 14.98 4.41 -14.10
N GLY A 30 15.42 5.46 -13.43
CA GLY A 30 14.78 5.87 -12.18
C GLY A 30 13.28 5.90 -12.43
N ILE A 31 12.51 5.31 -11.50
CA ILE A 31 11.06 5.30 -11.61
C ILE A 31 10.61 6.76 -11.69
N GLY A 32 9.83 7.08 -12.73
CA GLY A 32 9.46 8.46 -13.01
C GLY A 32 8.80 9.09 -11.79
N PRO A 33 8.95 10.42 -11.59
CA PRO A 33 8.47 11.10 -10.40
C PRO A 33 7.00 10.74 -10.15
N VAL A 34 6.73 10.12 -9.00
CA VAL A 34 5.38 9.65 -8.66
C VAL A 34 4.46 10.88 -8.74
N PRO A 35 3.40 10.89 -9.58
CA PRO A 35 2.55 12.06 -9.77
C PRO A 35 1.55 12.21 -8.61
N MET A 36 2.04 12.08 -7.38
CA MET A 36 1.31 12.36 -6.16
C MET A 36 1.26 13.87 -5.95
N LYS A 37 0.36 14.51 -6.70
CA LYS A 37 -0.25 15.75 -6.23
C LYS A 37 -0.73 15.48 -4.79
N PRO A 38 -0.34 16.29 -3.80
CA PRO A 38 -0.80 16.10 -2.42
C PRO A 38 -2.32 15.97 -2.39
N ALA A 39 -2.82 15.01 -1.60
CA ALA A 39 -4.26 14.78 -1.45
C ALA A 39 -4.95 16.13 -1.15
N PRO A 40 -5.85 16.64 -2.01
CA PRO A 40 -6.47 17.94 -1.83
C PRO A 40 -7.26 17.97 -0.51
N GLN A 41 -7.02 19.02 0.27
CA GLN A 41 -7.67 19.21 1.56
C GLN A 41 -9.19 19.37 1.36
N VAL A 42 -9.98 18.47 1.97
CA VAL A 42 -11.44 18.55 1.94
C VAL A 42 -11.91 19.47 3.07
N SER A 43 -12.56 20.57 2.72
CA SER A 43 -13.22 21.45 3.71
C SER A 43 -14.48 20.79 4.24
N VAL A 44 -14.52 20.50 5.54
CA VAL A 44 -15.71 19.95 6.22
C VAL A 44 -16.79 21.04 6.34
N PRO A 45 -18.05 20.81 5.95
CA PRO A 45 -19.13 21.77 6.13
C PRO A 45 -19.49 21.93 7.62
N ALA A 46 -19.84 23.16 8.02
CA ALA A 46 -20.18 23.48 9.41
C ALA A 46 -21.50 22.80 9.86
N PRO A 47 -21.60 22.36 11.14
CA PRO A 47 -22.81 21.73 11.65
C PRO A 47 -23.97 22.72 11.78
N THR A 48 -25.14 22.33 11.28
CA THR A 48 -26.41 23.05 11.48
C THR A 48 -26.85 22.96 12.95
N PRO A 49 -27.33 24.06 13.58
CA PRO A 49 -27.75 24.03 14.98
C PRO A 49 -28.99 23.16 15.22
N LEU A 50 -29.00 22.51 16.39
CA LEU A 50 -30.03 21.59 16.85
C LEU A 50 -31.32 22.34 17.27
N LEU A 51 -32.50 21.80 16.94
CA LEU A 51 -33.78 22.27 17.47
C LEU A 51 -34.25 21.44 18.68
N THR A 52 -34.90 22.13 19.62
CA THR A 52 -35.39 21.62 20.91
C THR A 52 -36.47 20.53 20.76
N PRO A 53 -36.50 19.49 21.62
CA PRO A 53 -37.49 18.40 21.51
C PRO A 53 -38.86 18.75 22.13
N GLU A 54 -39.92 18.25 21.50
CA GLU A 54 -41.30 18.23 22.00
C GLU A 54 -41.63 16.82 22.56
N PRO A 55 -42.36 16.67 23.69
CA PRO A 55 -42.52 15.38 24.34
C PRO A 55 -43.76 14.60 23.91
N GLY A 56 -43.56 13.31 23.59
CA GLY A 56 -44.56 12.27 23.86
C GLY A 56 -45.10 11.47 22.67
N SER A 57 -44.53 10.27 22.45
CA SER A 57 -45.30 9.05 22.14
C SER A 57 -44.39 7.82 22.25
N THR A 58 -44.83 6.79 22.99
CA THR A 58 -44.04 5.57 23.22
C THR A 58 -44.13 4.62 22.03
N ALA A 59 -43.36 4.91 20.98
CA ALA A 59 -43.15 4.00 19.86
C ALA A 59 -42.25 2.81 20.26
N PRO A 60 -42.37 1.63 19.62
CA PRO A 60 -41.45 0.51 19.83
C PRO A 60 -40.01 0.96 19.51
N SER A 61 -39.08 0.62 20.40
CA SER A 61 -37.70 1.08 20.35
C SER A 61 -36.94 0.48 19.17
N THR A 62 -36.86 1.22 18.06
CA THR A 62 -35.80 1.06 17.07
C THR A 62 -34.44 1.08 17.79
N PRO A 63 -33.51 0.16 17.51
CA PRO A 63 -32.17 0.24 18.08
C PRO A 63 -31.55 1.61 17.72
N PRO A 64 -30.76 2.23 18.61
CA PRO A 64 -30.14 3.51 18.31
C PRO A 64 -29.31 3.40 17.03
N PRO A 65 -29.33 4.40 16.13
CA PRO A 65 -28.48 4.39 14.96
C PRO A 65 -27.02 4.28 15.41
N SER A 66 -26.25 3.40 14.76
CA SER A 66 -24.82 3.26 15.04
C SER A 66 -24.17 4.63 14.95
N ALA A 67 -23.47 5.05 16.01
CA ALA A 67 -22.86 6.37 16.06
C ALA A 67 -21.88 6.51 14.89
N ALA A 68 -22.02 7.57 14.10
CA ALA A 68 -21.15 7.79 12.96
C ALA A 68 -19.69 7.81 13.42
N LEU A 69 -18.85 6.96 12.83
CA LEU A 69 -17.43 6.87 13.16
C LEU A 69 -16.79 8.26 13.05
N GLN A 70 -16.08 8.67 14.11
CA GLN A 70 -15.36 9.94 14.18
C GLN A 70 -13.94 9.79 13.64
N ASP A 71 -13.35 10.90 13.21
CA ASP A 71 -11.93 10.93 12.86
C ASP A 71 -11.06 10.72 14.11
N ILE A 72 -9.97 10.00 13.91
CA ILE A 72 -8.99 9.68 14.94
C ILE A 72 -7.98 10.81 15.01
N ASP A 73 -7.84 11.43 16.18
CA ASP A 73 -6.82 12.44 16.43
C ASP A 73 -5.58 11.85 17.12
N GLY A 74 -4.78 11.13 16.33
CA GLY A 74 -3.58 10.44 16.79
C GLY A 74 -2.66 10.06 15.63
N THR A 75 -1.61 9.30 15.94
CA THR A 75 -0.65 8.75 14.99
C THR A 75 -0.74 7.23 15.03
N PRO A 76 -0.83 6.51 13.90
CA PRO A 76 -0.79 5.05 13.90
C PRO A 76 0.59 4.59 14.37
N VAL A 77 0.63 3.67 15.35
CA VAL A 77 1.86 3.18 15.99
C VAL A 77 2.03 1.67 15.92
N HIS A 78 0.97 0.92 15.63
CA HIS A 78 1.03 -0.53 15.49
C HIS A 78 -0.10 -1.05 14.59
N ILE A 79 0.18 -2.08 13.78
CA ILE A 79 -0.77 -2.80 12.93
C ILE A 79 -0.73 -4.29 13.25
N THR A 80 -1.89 -4.90 13.48
CA THR A 80 -2.06 -6.35 13.34
C THR A 80 -3.03 -6.66 12.20
N VAL A 81 -2.69 -7.62 11.34
CA VAL A 81 -3.63 -8.24 10.38
C VAL A 81 -3.87 -9.68 10.81
N ARG A 82 -5.13 -10.08 10.93
CA ARG A 82 -5.52 -11.43 11.36
C ARG A 82 -6.42 -12.13 10.35
N HIS A 83 -6.06 -13.37 10.03
CA HIS A 83 -6.98 -14.34 9.43
C HIS A 83 -7.62 -15.13 10.57
N GLN A 84 -8.91 -14.90 10.82
CA GLN A 84 -9.60 -15.39 12.02
C GLN A 84 -8.84 -14.93 13.28
N ASP A 85 -8.44 -15.84 14.16
CA ASP A 85 -7.65 -15.55 15.37
C ASP A 85 -6.13 -15.59 15.15
N VAL A 86 -5.65 -15.91 13.94
CA VAL A 86 -4.22 -16.08 13.64
C VAL A 86 -3.63 -14.79 13.07
N PRO A 87 -2.61 -14.18 13.72
CA PRO A 87 -1.91 -13.02 13.15
C PRO A 87 -1.10 -13.45 11.93
N LEU A 88 -1.28 -12.71 10.83
CA LEU A 88 -0.46 -12.77 9.61
C LEU A 88 0.62 -11.70 9.62
N ILE A 89 0.33 -10.54 10.20
CA ILE A 89 1.18 -9.37 10.34
C ILE A 89 0.95 -8.84 11.76
N ASP A 90 2.00 -8.52 12.50
CA ASP A 90 1.95 -7.88 13.82
C ASP A 90 3.23 -7.01 13.94
N ALA A 91 3.09 -5.69 13.80
CA ALA A 91 4.22 -4.80 13.53
C ALA A 91 4.00 -3.38 14.04
N ASP A 92 5.06 -2.79 14.60
CA ASP A 92 5.07 -1.36 14.93
C ASP A 92 5.13 -0.51 13.65
N ILE A 93 4.51 0.67 13.70
CA ILE A 93 4.39 1.60 12.59
C ILE A 93 5.26 2.83 12.83
N ASN A 94 6.09 3.20 11.85
CA ASN A 94 6.73 4.52 11.79
C ASN A 94 6.11 5.38 10.65
N LEU A 95 6.20 6.70 10.80
CA LEU A 95 5.88 7.63 9.71
C LEU A 95 7.06 7.67 8.74
N ILE A 96 6.81 7.33 7.48
CA ILE A 96 7.80 7.41 6.39
C ILE A 96 7.34 8.37 5.30
N GLN A 97 8.28 8.79 4.47
CA GLN A 97 8.09 9.60 3.26
C GLN A 97 8.77 8.89 2.09
N LEU A 98 8.56 9.37 0.85
CA LEU A 98 9.42 8.96 -0.26
C LEU A 98 10.86 9.40 -0.02
N ASN A 99 11.83 8.53 -0.29
CA ASN A 99 13.24 8.88 -0.38
C ASN A 99 13.58 9.57 -1.72
N ASP A 100 14.82 10.01 -1.89
CA ASP A 100 15.28 10.73 -3.09
C ASP A 100 15.13 9.93 -4.39
N ASP A 101 15.15 8.59 -4.29
CA ASP A 101 14.96 7.64 -5.39
C ASP A 101 13.46 7.34 -5.69
N GLY A 102 12.53 7.94 -4.93
CA GLY A 102 11.10 7.79 -5.13
C GLY A 102 10.47 6.53 -4.51
N TRP A 103 11.12 5.92 -3.52
CA TRP A 103 10.66 4.71 -2.84
C TRP A 103 10.11 4.97 -1.44
N LEU A 104 9.11 4.17 -1.05
CA LEU A 104 8.73 3.97 0.34
C LEU A 104 9.55 2.79 0.89
N ASN A 105 10.46 3.07 1.82
CA ASN A 105 11.38 2.10 2.37
C ASN A 105 11.41 2.22 3.91
N PRO A 106 10.56 1.49 4.64
CA PRO A 106 10.63 1.44 6.10
C PRO A 106 11.91 0.73 6.56
N ASP A 107 12.28 0.94 7.82
CA ASP A 107 13.35 0.17 8.46
C ASP A 107 12.93 -1.31 8.60
N PRO A 108 13.86 -2.28 8.48
CA PRO A 108 13.54 -3.69 8.69
C PRO A 108 12.91 -3.94 10.06
N GLY A 109 11.88 -4.79 10.11
CA GLY A 109 11.10 -5.03 11.32
C GLY A 109 10.00 -3.99 11.62
N LEU A 110 9.83 -2.95 10.79
CA LEU A 110 8.78 -1.94 10.94
C LEU A 110 7.87 -1.86 9.71
N ALA A 111 6.60 -1.51 9.95
CA ALA A 111 5.69 -1.07 8.91
C ALA A 111 5.80 0.46 8.73
N GLY A 112 5.81 0.94 7.49
CA GLY A 112 5.89 2.36 7.17
C GLY A 112 4.53 2.94 6.78
N TRP A 113 3.97 3.83 7.61
CA TRP A 113 2.84 4.67 7.20
C TRP A 113 3.36 5.80 6.30
N TYR A 114 2.94 5.79 5.05
CA TYR A 114 3.14 6.93 4.15
C TYR A 114 2.07 7.99 4.44
N GLY A 115 2.49 9.02 5.15
CA GLY A 115 1.62 10.03 5.75
C GLY A 115 2.04 11.48 5.49
N PRO A 116 1.51 12.43 6.27
CA PRO A 116 1.86 13.85 6.15
C PRO A 116 3.38 14.09 6.36
N PRO A 117 3.99 15.07 5.68
CA PRO A 117 3.36 16.07 4.82
C PRO A 117 3.06 15.63 3.38
N GLN A 118 3.75 14.63 2.82
CA GLN A 118 3.60 14.27 1.40
C GLN A 118 2.22 13.63 1.09
N TRP A 119 1.71 12.76 1.96
CA TRP A 119 0.41 12.09 1.79
C TRP A 119 -0.54 12.42 2.93
N GLN A 120 -1.47 13.35 2.71
CA GLN A 120 -2.29 13.96 3.75
C GLN A 120 -3.49 13.09 4.17
N THR A 121 -3.25 11.81 4.46
CA THR A 121 -4.27 10.83 4.86
C THR A 121 -3.88 10.12 6.16
N MET A 122 -4.85 9.98 7.07
CA MET A 122 -4.73 9.19 8.29
C MET A 122 -5.52 7.88 8.12
N PRO A 123 -4.98 6.69 8.45
CA PRO A 123 -5.73 5.44 8.32
C PRO A 123 -7.04 5.52 9.10
N GLY A 124 -8.16 5.26 8.43
CA GLY A 124 -9.49 5.24 9.07
C GLY A 124 -10.13 6.61 9.30
N ASN A 125 -9.50 7.72 8.90
CA ASN A 125 -10.16 9.03 8.82
C ASN A 125 -10.90 9.19 7.49
N LEU A 126 -11.90 10.07 7.45
CA LEU A 126 -12.75 10.22 6.27
C LEU A 126 -11.99 10.96 5.14
N SER A 127 -11.81 10.29 4.01
CA SER A 127 -10.97 10.79 2.91
C SER A 127 -11.39 10.19 1.57
N GLY A 128 -11.25 10.95 0.47
CA GLY A 128 -11.36 10.40 -0.89
C GLY A 128 -10.13 9.60 -1.34
N TYR A 129 -9.10 9.57 -0.50
CA TYR A 129 -7.81 8.90 -0.70
C TYR A 129 -7.56 7.91 0.43
N ARG A 130 -7.13 6.69 0.09
CA ARG A 130 -6.70 5.67 1.06
C ARG A 130 -5.43 6.11 1.77
N ALA A 131 -5.36 5.85 3.08
CA ALA A 131 -4.07 5.86 3.76
C ALA A 131 -3.23 4.67 3.32
N VAL A 132 -1.92 4.85 3.25
CA VAL A 132 -0.99 3.84 2.72
C VAL A 132 -0.06 3.38 3.84
N ILE A 133 -0.02 2.07 4.08
CA ILE A 133 0.98 1.44 4.93
C ILE A 133 1.72 0.40 4.09
N VAL A 134 3.05 0.40 4.17
CA VAL A 134 3.91 -0.54 3.46
C VAL A 134 4.74 -1.34 4.44
N GLY A 135 5.21 -2.51 4.04
CA GLY A 135 6.19 -3.28 4.81
C GLY A 135 6.98 -4.20 3.89
N HIS A 136 8.17 -4.58 4.33
CA HIS A 136 8.99 -5.55 3.59
C HIS A 136 8.47 -6.98 3.77
N ASN A 137 8.61 -7.81 2.75
CA ASN A 137 8.44 -9.26 2.93
C ASN A 137 9.67 -9.87 3.57
N VAL A 138 10.86 -9.41 3.19
CA VAL A 138 12.13 -9.96 3.65
C VAL A 138 13.11 -8.87 4.07
N THR A 139 13.91 -9.19 5.08
CA THR A 139 15.01 -8.34 5.51
C THR A 139 16.13 -8.34 4.45
N GLY A 140 17.10 -7.43 4.57
CA GLY A 140 18.30 -7.44 3.72
C GLY A 140 19.15 -8.74 3.82
N GLU A 141 18.87 -9.59 4.80
CA GLU A 141 19.50 -10.91 4.99
C GLU A 141 18.69 -12.07 4.39
N GLY A 142 17.52 -11.79 3.79
CA GLY A 142 16.62 -12.81 3.21
C GLY A 142 15.76 -13.55 4.23
N LEU A 143 15.72 -13.11 5.48
CA LEU A 143 14.79 -13.62 6.51
C LEU A 143 13.40 -13.02 6.31
N LYS A 144 12.34 -13.68 6.81
CA LYS A 144 10.99 -13.08 6.85
C LYS A 144 11.00 -11.75 7.61
N ASP A 145 10.32 -10.76 7.06
CA ASP A 145 10.06 -9.45 7.66
C ASP A 145 8.53 -9.23 7.80
N VAL A 146 8.12 -8.11 8.38
CA VAL A 146 6.78 -7.83 8.93
C VAL A 146 5.61 -8.14 8.00
N PHE A 147 5.75 -7.94 6.69
CA PHE A 147 4.68 -8.10 5.71
C PHE A 147 4.88 -9.34 4.82
N PHE A 148 5.76 -10.28 5.20
CA PHE A 148 6.02 -11.51 4.42
C PHE A 148 4.73 -12.22 3.99
N ASP A 149 3.78 -12.36 4.91
CA ASP A 149 2.55 -13.11 4.72
C ASP A 149 1.38 -12.25 4.17
N LEU A 150 1.61 -11.01 3.70
CA LEU A 150 0.55 -10.11 3.16
C LEU A 150 -0.24 -10.74 2.00
N GLY A 151 0.43 -11.46 1.09
CA GLY A 151 -0.21 -12.16 -0.04
C GLY A 151 -1.19 -13.27 0.37
N ARG A 152 -1.21 -13.65 1.67
CA ARG A 152 -2.15 -14.65 2.20
C ARG A 152 -3.45 -14.04 2.73
N VAL A 153 -3.54 -12.72 2.85
CA VAL A 153 -4.73 -12.02 3.38
C VAL A 153 -5.95 -12.25 2.49
N LYS A 154 -7.12 -12.46 3.11
CA LYS A 154 -8.39 -12.85 2.47
C LYS A 154 -9.53 -11.88 2.75
N ALA A 155 -10.54 -11.92 1.88
CA ALA A 155 -11.81 -11.27 2.15
C ALA A 155 -12.41 -11.78 3.48
N GLY A 156 -12.79 -10.86 4.36
CA GLY A 156 -13.24 -11.16 5.72
C GLY A 156 -12.15 -11.20 6.80
N ASP A 157 -10.87 -11.03 6.43
CA ASP A 157 -9.80 -10.79 7.40
C ASP A 157 -9.95 -9.42 8.07
N SER A 158 -9.38 -9.28 9.26
CA SER A 158 -9.41 -8.03 10.03
C SER A 158 -8.03 -7.37 10.07
N VAL A 159 -8.02 -6.05 9.91
CA VAL A 159 -6.86 -5.19 10.21
C VAL A 159 -7.21 -4.38 11.45
N VAL A 160 -6.34 -4.37 12.45
CA VAL A 160 -6.46 -3.49 13.62
C VAL A 160 -5.27 -2.56 13.62
N ILE A 161 -5.53 -1.25 13.68
CA ILE A 161 -4.49 -0.24 13.88
C ILE A 161 -4.65 0.36 15.27
N THR A 162 -3.54 0.40 16.01
CA THR A 162 -3.44 1.13 17.27
C THR A 162 -2.83 2.51 17.00
N TYR A 163 -3.39 3.53 17.64
CA TYR A 163 -2.99 4.93 17.49
C TYR A 163 -2.57 5.51 18.84
N ALA A 164 -1.45 6.22 18.87
CA ALA A 164 -1.12 7.12 19.96
C ALA A 164 -1.90 8.42 19.79
N LEU A 165 -2.82 8.72 20.72
CA LEU A 165 -3.69 9.90 20.64
C LEU A 165 -2.94 11.19 21.00
N ARG A 166 -3.27 12.32 20.35
CA ARG A 166 -2.67 13.62 20.70
C ARG A 166 -3.01 14.05 22.13
N ALA A 167 -4.19 13.68 22.62
CA ALA A 167 -4.62 13.90 24.00
C ALA A 167 -3.91 12.97 25.03
N GLY A 168 -3.07 12.04 24.56
CA GLY A 168 -2.47 10.97 25.37
C GLY A 168 -3.33 9.69 25.40
N GLY A 169 -2.67 8.56 25.68
CA GLY A 169 -3.28 7.24 25.64
C GLY A 169 -3.31 6.61 24.24
N LEU A 170 -3.93 5.44 24.15
CA LEU A 170 -4.07 4.66 22.92
C LEU A 170 -5.54 4.53 22.53
N ALA A 171 -5.81 4.49 21.23
CA ALA A 171 -7.06 4.02 20.65
C ALA A 171 -6.77 2.91 19.63
N ALA A 172 -7.73 2.05 19.37
CA ALA A 172 -7.68 1.09 18.28
C ALA A 172 -8.86 1.31 17.32
N ALA A 173 -8.63 1.07 16.03
CA ALA A 173 -9.67 1.02 15.00
C ALA A 173 -9.58 -0.31 14.25
N GLN A 174 -10.73 -0.95 14.02
CA GLN A 174 -10.81 -2.17 13.21
C GLN A 174 -11.23 -1.82 11.79
N PHE A 175 -10.66 -2.53 10.82
CA PHE A 175 -11.02 -2.48 9.42
C PHE A 175 -11.26 -3.90 8.92
N ASP A 176 -12.26 -4.06 8.07
CA ASP A 176 -12.56 -5.33 7.41
C ASP A 176 -11.98 -5.32 6.00
N VAL A 177 -11.35 -6.43 5.61
CA VAL A 177 -10.80 -6.65 4.27
C VAL A 177 -11.91 -7.10 3.33
N ALA A 178 -12.15 -6.33 2.27
CA ALA A 178 -13.26 -6.57 1.34
C ALA A 178 -12.95 -7.59 0.23
N ALA A 179 -11.67 -7.82 -0.07
CA ALA A 179 -11.19 -8.69 -1.13
C ALA A 179 -9.84 -9.31 -0.76
N ASP A 180 -9.54 -10.49 -1.32
CA ASP A 180 -8.23 -11.12 -1.22
C ASP A 180 -7.10 -10.18 -1.63
N ALA A 181 -5.90 -10.40 -1.07
CA ALA A 181 -4.69 -9.76 -1.56
C ALA A 181 -4.50 -10.01 -3.07
N VAL A 182 -4.18 -8.96 -3.83
CA VAL A 182 -3.95 -9.03 -5.28
C VAL A 182 -2.52 -8.61 -5.60
N SER A 183 -1.80 -9.43 -6.37
CA SER A 183 -0.49 -9.07 -6.91
C SER A 183 -0.66 -8.22 -8.17
N VAL A 184 0.01 -7.07 -8.22
CA VAL A 184 -0.16 -6.07 -9.29
C VAL A 184 1.16 -5.37 -9.65
N PRO A 185 1.38 -4.97 -10.92
CA PRO A 185 2.64 -4.34 -11.35
C PRO A 185 2.87 -2.98 -10.70
N LYS A 186 4.01 -2.84 -10.01
CA LYS A 186 4.40 -1.59 -9.31
C LYS A 186 4.36 -0.38 -10.23
N GLN A 187 4.84 -0.54 -11.47
CA GLN A 187 4.89 0.54 -12.45
C GLN A 187 3.49 0.96 -12.90
N ASP A 188 2.57 0.02 -13.11
CA ASP A 188 1.20 0.35 -13.53
C ASP A 188 0.36 0.92 -12.40
N VAL A 189 0.55 0.46 -11.16
CA VAL A 189 -0.09 1.03 -9.97
C VAL A 189 0.19 2.53 -9.85
N VAL A 190 1.37 2.99 -10.26
CA VAL A 190 1.73 4.41 -10.33
C VAL A 190 1.28 5.06 -11.64
N ALA A 191 1.65 4.50 -12.80
CA ALA A 191 1.43 5.10 -14.11
C ALA A 191 -0.06 5.19 -14.51
N GLN A 192 -0.89 4.30 -13.96
CA GLN A 192 -2.33 4.20 -14.21
C GLN A 192 -3.15 4.46 -12.92
N ALA A 193 -2.60 5.22 -11.97
CA ALA A 193 -3.22 5.59 -10.70
C ALA A 193 -4.52 6.42 -10.83
N SER A 194 -4.81 6.97 -12.01
CA SER A 194 -6.07 7.67 -12.33
C SER A 194 -7.08 6.81 -13.09
N THR A 195 -6.70 5.59 -13.50
CA THR A 195 -7.51 4.69 -14.31
C THR A 195 -7.56 3.29 -13.69
N ALA A 196 -6.84 2.31 -14.24
CA ALA A 196 -6.95 0.89 -13.88
C ALA A 196 -6.62 0.60 -12.40
N TYR A 197 -5.72 1.38 -11.80
CA TYR A 197 -5.30 1.22 -10.40
C TYR A 197 -5.77 2.37 -9.50
N ARG A 198 -6.78 3.15 -9.92
CA ARG A 198 -7.34 4.21 -9.07
C ARG A 198 -7.87 3.67 -7.73
N TRP A 199 -8.42 2.46 -7.72
CA TRP A 199 -8.93 1.79 -6.52
C TRP A 199 -7.86 1.58 -5.43
N VAL A 200 -6.57 1.50 -5.79
CA VAL A 200 -5.46 1.39 -4.84
C VAL A 200 -5.35 2.67 -3.99
N TRP A 201 -5.53 3.83 -4.62
CA TRP A 201 -5.24 5.13 -4.03
C TRP A 201 -6.48 5.90 -3.57
N GLN A 202 -7.63 5.69 -4.21
CA GLN A 202 -8.80 6.55 -4.12
C GLN A 202 -10.12 5.78 -4.13
N THR A 203 -11.13 6.39 -3.52
CA THR A 203 -12.51 5.94 -3.43
C THR A 203 -13.43 6.83 -4.28
N ASP A 204 -14.65 6.38 -4.57
CA ASP A 204 -15.61 7.15 -5.39
C ASP A 204 -16.30 8.27 -4.61
N GLY A 205 -16.25 8.22 -3.29
CA GLY A 205 -16.53 9.33 -2.38
C GLY A 205 -15.65 9.25 -1.13
N PRO A 206 -15.78 10.16 -0.16
CA PRO A 206 -15.02 10.08 1.08
C PRO A 206 -15.39 8.82 1.88
N GLU A 207 -14.40 7.99 2.20
CA GLU A 207 -14.54 6.75 2.97
C GLU A 207 -13.45 6.68 4.06
N ARG A 208 -13.55 5.68 4.95
CA ARG A 208 -12.61 5.46 6.06
C ARG A 208 -11.71 4.25 5.74
N THR A 209 -10.81 4.42 4.77
CA THR A 209 -10.12 3.28 4.14
C THR A 209 -8.60 3.35 4.21
N LEU A 210 -7.96 2.20 4.01
CA LEU A 210 -6.52 2.08 3.85
C LEU A 210 -6.16 1.09 2.73
N ALA A 211 -4.90 1.14 2.31
CA ALA A 211 -4.23 0.18 1.45
C ALA A 211 -2.92 -0.29 2.10
N LEU A 212 -2.70 -1.60 2.12
CA LEU A 212 -1.46 -2.25 2.56
C LEU A 212 -0.67 -2.71 1.34
N PHE A 213 0.66 -2.55 1.37
CA PHE A 213 1.54 -2.97 0.28
C PHE A 213 2.75 -3.75 0.78
N SER A 214 3.13 -4.78 0.04
CA SER A 214 4.43 -5.45 0.13
C SER A 214 4.83 -5.97 -1.24
N CYS A 215 6.09 -6.36 -1.45
CA CYS A 215 6.50 -6.96 -2.73
C CYS A 215 5.80 -8.31 -2.94
N ASP A 216 5.67 -8.74 -4.19
CA ASP A 216 5.36 -10.14 -4.48
C ASP A 216 6.64 -10.93 -4.73
N LEU A 217 6.99 -11.85 -3.82
CA LEU A 217 8.21 -12.66 -3.94
C LEU A 217 8.13 -13.72 -5.04
N ASP A 218 6.92 -14.10 -5.49
CA ASP A 218 6.73 -15.09 -6.55
C ASP A 218 6.77 -14.44 -7.96
N ALA A 219 6.68 -13.11 -8.03
CA ALA A 219 6.77 -12.36 -9.28
C ALA A 219 8.22 -12.20 -9.79
N PRO A 220 8.42 -11.87 -11.09
CA PRO A 220 9.76 -11.61 -11.63
C PRO A 220 10.51 -10.51 -10.87
N HIS A 221 11.83 -10.62 -10.79
CA HIS A 221 12.68 -9.62 -10.13
C HIS A 221 13.59 -8.91 -11.14
N VAL A 222 13.75 -7.60 -10.97
CA VAL A 222 14.68 -6.74 -11.71
C VAL A 222 15.56 -6.04 -10.67
N ASP A 223 16.88 -6.13 -10.85
CA ASP A 223 17.89 -5.55 -9.93
C ASP A 223 17.70 -5.91 -8.45
N GLY A 224 17.18 -7.11 -8.17
CA GLY A 224 16.91 -7.60 -6.82
C GLY A 224 15.54 -7.20 -6.24
N HIS A 225 14.75 -6.40 -6.97
CA HIS A 225 13.41 -5.99 -6.56
C HIS A 225 12.35 -6.71 -7.39
N SER A 226 11.31 -7.25 -6.74
CA SER A 226 10.13 -7.75 -7.44
C SER A 226 9.50 -6.64 -8.30
N VAL A 227 8.96 -6.99 -9.48
CA VAL A 227 8.23 -6.06 -10.34
C VAL A 227 6.79 -5.77 -9.86
N ASP A 228 6.25 -6.65 -9.01
CA ASP A 228 4.86 -6.60 -8.54
C ASP A 228 4.78 -6.37 -7.01
N ASN A 229 3.63 -5.88 -6.55
CA ASN A 229 3.28 -5.74 -5.15
C ASN A 229 2.00 -6.54 -4.84
N TRP A 230 1.97 -7.22 -3.70
CA TRP A 230 0.72 -7.58 -3.04
C TRP A 230 0.06 -6.32 -2.49
N ILE A 231 -1.22 -6.12 -2.85
CA ILE A 231 -2.06 -5.03 -2.32
C ILE A 231 -3.29 -5.62 -1.64
N VAL A 232 -3.59 -5.09 -0.46
CA VAL A 232 -4.84 -5.31 0.29
C VAL A 232 -5.51 -3.96 0.53
N THR A 233 -6.83 -3.86 0.39
CA THR A 233 -7.58 -2.68 0.84
C THR A 233 -8.60 -3.05 1.92
N ALA A 234 -8.74 -2.20 2.93
CA ALA A 234 -9.62 -2.43 4.07
C ALA A 234 -10.42 -1.17 4.42
N THR A 235 -11.62 -1.37 4.98
CA THR A 235 -12.56 -0.30 5.34
C THR A 235 -12.86 -0.34 6.83
N ARG A 236 -12.76 0.80 7.52
CA ARG A 236 -12.94 0.91 8.97
C ARG A 236 -14.37 0.62 9.39
N VAL A 237 -14.52 -0.18 10.44
CA VAL A 237 -15.80 -0.60 11.04
C VAL A 237 -15.95 -0.20 12.51
N SER A 238 -14.85 0.10 13.22
CA SER A 238 -14.86 0.69 14.58
C SER A 238 -13.75 1.73 14.76
#